data_AF-A0A932NQI0-F1
#
_entry.id   AF-A0A932NQI0-F1
#
_cell.length_a   1.000
_cell.length_b   1.000
_cell.length_c   1.000
_cell.angle_alpha   90.00
_cell.angle_beta   90.00
_cell.angle_gamma   90.00
#
_symmetry.space_group_name_H-M   'P 1'
#
loop_
_entity.id
_entity.type
_entity.pdbx_description
1 polymer ?
#
loop_
_entity_poly.entity_id
_entity_poly.type
_entity_poly.pdbx_seq_one_letter_code
_entity_poly.pdbx_strand_id
1 'polypeptide(L)'
;MTPEAILDTLKMSGARVEVVGDKLRCRAPEGTFTPELRQAMAQHKAALLRLLTTPDARRETPCPACGASDWRATPDGGRWCLPCVLAGRTPVCAYKIHSHVLAMDLWIVADDLPREARPRDAPVYTHAEVMILVQAGPDTLEWVHAVKTMFNGKVVQGHRKGEPHG
;
A
#
# COMPACT_ATOMS: atom_id res chain seq x y z
N MET A 1 -0.23 26.54 -12.90
CA MET A 1 -0.46 25.21 -12.28
C MET A 1 -0.26 25.38 -10.78
N THR A 2 -1.04 24.75 -9.91
CA THR A 2 -0.85 24.86 -8.45
C THR A 2 0.25 23.89 -7.95
N PRO A 3 0.88 24.14 -6.78
CA PRO A 3 1.88 23.23 -6.21
C PRO A 3 1.38 21.79 -6.04
N GLU A 4 0.12 21.61 -5.63
CA GLU A 4 -0.52 20.29 -5.46
C GLU A 4 -0.68 19.58 -6.81
N ALA A 5 -1.18 20.31 -7.82
CA ALA A 5 -1.34 19.76 -9.16
C ALA A 5 -0.01 19.35 -9.80
N ILE A 6 1.09 20.04 -9.47
CA ILE A 6 2.45 19.65 -9.88
C ILE A 6 2.83 18.31 -9.26
N LEU A 7 2.61 18.12 -7.96
CA LEU A 7 2.91 16.87 -7.26
C LEU A 7 2.05 15.71 -7.80
N ASP A 8 0.77 15.95 -8.02
CA ASP A 8 -0.15 14.95 -8.60
C ASP A 8 0.29 14.54 -10.01
N THR A 9 0.66 15.51 -10.85
CA THR A 9 1.17 15.25 -12.20
C THR A 9 2.46 14.42 -12.15
N LEU A 10 3.41 14.78 -11.30
CA LEU A 10 4.67 14.04 -11.13
C LEU A 10 4.40 12.60 -10.70
N LYS A 11 3.50 12.41 -9.75
CA LYS A 11 3.11 11.11 -9.22
C LYS A 11 2.42 10.24 -10.26
N MET A 12 1.47 10.78 -11.02
CA MET A 12 0.80 10.09 -12.13
C MET A 12 1.78 9.68 -13.23
N SER A 13 2.87 10.43 -13.39
CA SER A 13 3.95 10.14 -14.36
C SER A 13 4.97 9.11 -13.83
N GLY A 14 4.78 8.57 -12.63
CA GLY A 14 5.73 7.66 -11.98
C GLY A 14 6.99 8.33 -11.45
N ALA A 15 7.03 9.66 -11.35
CA ALA A 15 8.13 10.38 -10.74
C ALA A 15 8.07 10.30 -9.20
N ARG A 16 9.23 10.10 -8.58
CA ARG A 16 9.45 10.26 -7.15
C ARG A 16 10.12 11.60 -6.87
N VAL A 17 9.56 12.34 -5.92
CA VAL A 17 10.09 13.64 -5.47
C VAL A 17 10.36 13.55 -3.98
N GLU A 18 11.58 13.89 -3.60
CA GLU A 18 12.07 13.87 -2.22
C GLU A 18 12.73 15.21 -1.88
N VAL A 19 12.70 15.59 -0.61
CA VAL A 19 13.41 16.76 -0.11
C VAL A 19 14.76 16.32 0.45
N VAL A 20 15.84 16.94 -0.04
CA VAL A 20 17.22 16.70 0.43
C VAL A 20 17.83 18.05 0.80
N GLY A 21 17.79 18.38 2.09
CA GLY A 21 18.05 19.75 2.56
C GLY A 21 17.05 20.72 1.94
N ASP A 22 17.52 21.79 1.31
CA ASP A 22 16.68 22.81 0.66
C ASP A 22 16.49 22.58 -0.86
N LYS A 23 16.66 21.33 -1.29
CA LYS A 23 16.59 20.93 -2.70
C LYS A 23 15.56 19.83 -2.90
N LEU A 24 14.88 19.88 -4.03
CA LEU A 24 14.02 18.80 -4.52
C LEU A 24 14.88 17.84 -5.32
N ARG A 25 15.00 16.60 -4.84
CA ARG A 25 15.58 15.49 -5.60
C ARG A 25 14.44 14.77 -6.31
N CYS A 26 14.55 14.67 -7.63
CA CYS A 26 13.52 14.06 -8.44
C CYS A 26 14.10 12.87 -9.21
N ARG A 27 13.42 11.72 -9.15
CA ARG A 27 13.70 10.54 -9.99
C ARG A 27 12.48 10.27 -10.84
N ALA A 28 12.62 10.21 -12.14
CA ALA A 28 11.49 9.94 -13.03
C ALA A 28 11.95 9.20 -14.29
N PRO A 29 11.03 8.52 -15.00
CA PRO A 29 11.27 8.04 -16.35
C PRO A 29 11.69 9.16 -17.31
N GLU A 30 12.40 8.81 -18.37
CA GLU A 30 12.78 9.76 -19.42
C GLU A 30 11.55 10.45 -20.03
N GLY A 31 11.66 11.74 -20.35
CA GLY A 31 10.54 12.54 -20.88
C GLY A 31 9.55 13.07 -19.84
N THR A 32 9.61 12.62 -18.57
CA THR A 32 8.67 13.08 -17.53
C THR A 32 8.80 14.58 -17.22
N PHE A 33 10.02 15.11 -17.25
CA PHE A 33 10.28 16.53 -16.97
C PHE A 33 10.25 17.37 -18.23
N THR A 34 9.05 17.68 -18.73
CA THR A 34 8.87 18.64 -19.82
C THR A 34 9.36 20.03 -19.42
N PRO A 35 9.71 20.91 -20.38
CA PRO A 35 10.11 22.29 -20.08
C PRO A 35 9.08 23.05 -19.23
N GLU A 36 7.80 22.85 -19.51
CA GLU A 36 6.69 23.48 -18.79
C GLU A 36 6.62 22.99 -17.34
N LEU A 37 6.79 21.68 -17.12
CA LEU A 37 6.78 21.11 -15.78
C LEU A 37 7.99 21.58 -14.97
N ARG A 38 9.18 21.66 -15.58
CA ARG A 38 10.38 22.20 -14.94
C ARG A 38 10.19 23.67 -14.54
N GLN A 39 9.60 24.48 -15.41
CA GLN A 39 9.31 25.88 -15.12
C GLN A 39 8.30 26.03 -13.98
N ALA A 40 7.23 25.23 -13.99
CA ALA A 40 6.24 25.22 -12.91
C ALA A 40 6.87 24.79 -11.57
N MET A 41 7.72 23.76 -11.56
CA MET A 41 8.44 23.33 -10.36
C MET A 41 9.39 24.41 -9.84
N ALA A 42 10.07 25.15 -10.73
CA ALA A 42 10.96 26.24 -10.34
C ALA A 42 10.18 27.41 -9.73
N GLN A 43 9.06 27.81 -10.35
CA GLN A 43 8.19 28.89 -9.86
C GLN A 43 7.59 28.56 -8.49
N HIS A 44 7.26 27.29 -8.24
CA HIS A 44 6.62 26.85 -7.01
C HIS A 44 7.56 26.14 -6.02
N LYS A 45 8.89 26.22 -6.20
CA LYS A 45 9.87 25.46 -5.41
C LYS A 45 9.67 25.59 -3.90
N ALA A 46 9.48 26.81 -3.39
CA ALA A 46 9.31 27.05 -1.95
C ALA A 46 8.02 26.44 -1.40
N ALA A 47 6.93 26.51 -2.16
CA ALA A 47 5.65 25.88 -1.80
C ALA A 47 5.74 24.35 -1.85
N LEU A 48 6.41 23.79 -2.86
CA LEU A 48 6.66 22.35 -2.99
C LEU A 48 7.52 21.82 -1.85
N LEU A 49 8.59 22.53 -1.48
CA LEU A 49 9.41 22.19 -0.31
C LEU A 49 8.53 22.15 0.94
N ARG A 50 7.74 23.21 1.20
CA ARG A 50 6.82 23.24 2.34
C ARG A 50 5.83 22.08 2.34
N LEU A 51 5.20 21.76 1.21
CA LEU A 51 4.24 20.66 1.12
C LEU A 51 4.90 19.30 1.41
N LEU A 52 6.15 19.11 0.98
CA LEU A 52 6.88 17.86 1.17
C LEU A 52 7.57 17.76 2.55
N THR A 53 7.91 18.89 3.19
CA THR A 53 8.51 18.92 4.53
C THR A 53 7.49 19.02 5.66
N THR A 54 6.29 19.56 5.38
CA THR A 54 5.24 19.60 6.39
C THR A 54 4.82 18.15 6.64
N PRO A 55 4.97 17.62 7.87
CA PRO A 55 4.36 16.35 8.23
C PRO A 55 2.87 16.54 8.00
N ASP A 56 2.36 15.87 6.97
CA ASP A 56 1.01 16.09 6.45
C ASP A 56 0.01 16.27 7.61
N ALA A 57 -0.68 17.42 7.67
CA ALA A 57 -1.68 17.68 8.69
C ALA A 57 -2.82 16.63 8.68
N ARG A 58 -2.92 15.82 7.61
CA ARG A 58 -3.73 14.60 7.57
C ARG A 58 -3.25 13.47 8.50
N ARG A 59 -2.10 13.60 9.16
CA ARG A 59 -1.66 12.68 10.23
C ARG A 59 -2.56 12.77 11.46
N GLU A 60 -3.21 13.91 11.66
CA GLU A 60 -4.05 14.15 12.84
C GLU A 60 -5.54 13.88 12.59
N THR A 61 -5.97 13.73 11.33
CA THR A 61 -7.39 13.50 11.04
C THR A 61 -7.75 12.04 11.35
N PRO A 62 -8.65 11.79 12.31
CA PRO A 62 -9.15 10.44 12.56
C PRO A 62 -9.83 9.88 11.31
N CYS A 63 -9.81 8.56 11.15
CA CYS A 63 -10.51 7.90 10.06
C CYS A 63 -12.00 8.30 10.07
N PRO A 64 -12.56 8.83 8.97
CA PRO A 64 -13.96 9.25 8.95
C PRO A 64 -14.94 8.08 9.12
N ALA A 65 -14.48 6.84 8.88
CA ALA A 65 -15.30 5.64 9.02
C ALA A 65 -15.24 4.99 10.41
N CYS A 66 -14.14 5.09 11.15
CA CYS A 66 -14.01 4.43 12.46
C CYS A 66 -13.37 5.26 13.58
N GLY A 67 -12.94 6.49 13.31
CA GLY A 67 -12.29 7.38 14.28
C GLY A 67 -10.86 6.99 14.66
N ALA A 68 -10.27 5.96 14.06
CA ALA A 68 -8.88 5.58 14.35
C ALA A 68 -7.86 6.46 13.61
N SER A 69 -6.71 6.72 14.22
CA SER A 69 -5.59 7.46 13.61
C SER A 69 -4.51 6.55 13.03
N ASP A 70 -4.78 5.23 12.94
CA ASP A 70 -3.82 4.23 12.48
C ASP A 70 -3.82 4.11 10.94
N TRP A 71 -3.28 5.14 10.30
CA TRP A 71 -3.14 5.23 8.86
C TRP A 71 -1.89 4.50 8.36
N ARG A 72 -2.02 3.80 7.25
CA ARG A 72 -0.90 3.19 6.51
C ARG A 72 -0.78 3.85 5.14
N ALA A 73 0.44 4.24 4.77
CA ALA A 73 0.73 4.77 3.45
C ALA A 73 0.62 3.66 2.40
N THR A 74 0.13 4.00 1.22
CA THR A 74 0.18 3.12 0.06
C THR A 74 1.36 3.46 -0.84
N PRO A 75 1.85 2.52 -1.68
CA PRO A 75 2.94 2.78 -2.63
C PRO A 75 2.63 3.88 -3.64
N ASP A 76 1.36 4.03 -4.02
CA ASP A 76 0.84 5.11 -4.85
C ASP A 76 0.53 6.36 -4.03
N GLY A 77 1.16 6.57 -2.86
CA GLY A 77 1.09 7.79 -2.05
C GLY A 77 -0.30 8.16 -1.51
N GLY A 78 -1.27 7.24 -1.57
CA GLY A 78 -2.53 7.30 -0.84
C GLY A 78 -2.38 6.79 0.60
N ARG A 79 -3.51 6.64 1.30
CA ARG A 79 -3.56 6.09 2.66
C ARG A 79 -4.82 5.29 2.89
N TRP A 80 -4.73 4.31 3.79
CA TRP A 80 -5.86 3.54 4.28
C TRP A 80 -5.79 3.41 5.80
N CYS A 81 -6.94 3.25 6.44
CA CYS A 81 -7.03 3.04 7.86
C CYS A 81 -6.90 1.54 8.14
N LEU A 82 -5.87 1.13 8.89
CA LEU A 82 -5.61 -0.29 9.20
C LEU A 82 -6.82 -0.95 9.89
N PRO A 83 -7.45 -0.35 10.91
CA PRO A 83 -8.68 -0.87 11.50
C PRO A 83 -9.86 -1.01 10.53
N CYS A 84 -10.05 -0.09 9.58
CA CYS A 84 -11.14 -0.20 8.59
C CYS A 84 -10.86 -1.28 7.58
N VAL A 85 -9.62 -1.43 7.15
CA VAL A 85 -9.22 -2.54 6.31
C VAL A 85 -9.43 -3.85 7.05
N LEU A 86 -8.91 -4.04 8.26
CA LEU A 86 -9.14 -5.28 9.01
C LEU A 86 -10.64 -5.56 9.25
N ALA A 87 -11.45 -4.52 9.43
CA ALA A 87 -12.91 -4.68 9.56
C ALA A 87 -13.68 -4.85 8.23
N GLY A 88 -13.01 -4.89 7.07
CA GLY A 88 -13.65 -5.00 5.76
C GLY A 88 -14.46 -3.76 5.33
N ARG A 89 -14.24 -2.60 5.98
CA ARG A 89 -14.99 -1.35 5.77
C ARG A 89 -14.48 -0.49 4.62
N THR A 90 -13.33 -0.83 4.06
CA THR A 90 -12.72 -0.10 2.93
C THR A 90 -12.56 -1.07 1.76
N PRO A 91 -13.05 -0.74 0.55
CA PRO A 91 -12.81 -1.58 -0.61
C PRO A 91 -11.30 -1.67 -0.85
N VAL A 92 -10.77 -2.89 -0.74
CA VAL A 92 -9.36 -3.17 -0.98
C VAL A 92 -9.17 -3.35 -2.47
N CYS A 93 -8.69 -2.35 -3.22
CA CYS A 93 -8.44 -2.57 -4.65
C CYS A 93 -7.25 -3.55 -4.83
N ALA A 94 -6.07 -3.18 -4.32
CA ALA A 94 -4.90 -4.02 -4.09
C ALA A 94 -3.82 -3.17 -3.39
N TYR A 95 -3.09 -3.70 -2.41
CA TYR A 95 -1.92 -3.02 -1.85
C TYR A 95 -0.77 -3.98 -1.54
N LYS A 96 0.44 -3.52 -1.83
CA LYS A 96 1.68 -4.26 -1.57
C LYS A 96 2.23 -3.87 -0.20
N ILE A 97 2.51 -4.86 0.64
CA ILE A 97 3.13 -4.68 1.96
C ILE A 97 4.37 -5.55 2.08
N HIS A 98 5.31 -5.14 2.93
CA HIS A 98 6.44 -5.97 3.31
C HIS A 98 6.09 -6.76 4.57
N SER A 99 6.13 -8.09 4.49
CA SER A 99 5.97 -8.96 5.65
C SER A 99 7.33 -9.19 6.32
N HIS A 100 7.48 -8.72 7.56
CA HIS A 100 8.67 -9.01 8.36
C HIS A 100 8.78 -10.47 8.75
N VAL A 101 7.65 -11.16 8.95
CA VAL A 101 7.62 -12.60 9.27
C VAL A 101 8.18 -13.41 8.10
N LEU A 102 7.82 -13.02 6.87
CA LEU A 102 8.24 -13.74 5.66
C LEU A 102 9.47 -13.13 4.97
N ALA A 103 9.98 -12.03 5.50
CA ALA A 103 11.06 -11.21 4.92
C ALA A 103 10.86 -10.91 3.41
N MET A 104 9.62 -10.71 2.97
CA MET A 104 9.28 -10.49 1.55
C MET A 104 8.06 -9.59 1.35
N ASP A 105 7.94 -9.06 0.13
CA ASP A 105 6.75 -8.33 -0.26
C ASP A 105 5.59 -9.27 -0.60
N LEU A 106 4.37 -8.87 -0.26
CA LEU A 106 3.14 -9.56 -0.63
C LEU A 106 2.05 -8.55 -1.01
N TRP A 107 1.09 -9.01 -1.79
CA TRP A 107 -0.10 -8.25 -2.17
C TRP A 107 -1.29 -8.67 -1.31
N ILE A 108 -2.06 -7.69 -0.85
CA ILE A 108 -3.37 -7.89 -0.27
C ILE A 108 -4.40 -7.30 -1.23
N VAL A 109 -5.39 -8.10 -1.64
CA VAL A 109 -6.38 -7.73 -2.66
C VAL A 109 -7.80 -7.89 -2.14
N ALA A 110 -8.76 -7.27 -2.84
CA ALA A 110 -10.18 -7.50 -2.62
C ALA A 110 -10.51 -9.00 -2.71
N ASP A 111 -11.46 -9.46 -1.90
CA ASP A 111 -11.97 -10.83 -2.01
C ASP A 111 -12.62 -11.09 -3.37
N ASP A 112 -13.26 -10.08 -3.94
CA ASP A 112 -13.92 -10.12 -5.25
C ASP A 112 -12.99 -9.75 -6.43
N LEU A 113 -11.69 -9.50 -6.20
CA LEU A 113 -10.77 -9.17 -7.28
C LEU A 113 -10.54 -10.41 -8.19
N PRO A 114 -10.89 -10.34 -9.50
CA PRO A 114 -10.71 -11.45 -10.44
C PRO A 114 -9.25 -11.89 -10.52
N ARG A 115 -9.01 -13.20 -10.67
CA ARG A 115 -7.66 -13.77 -10.56
C ARG A 115 -6.72 -13.25 -11.65
N GLU A 116 -7.24 -13.04 -12.84
CA GLU A 116 -6.55 -12.47 -14.00
C GLU A 116 -6.11 -11.02 -13.77
N ALA A 117 -6.79 -10.29 -12.90
CA ALA A 117 -6.46 -8.91 -12.52
C ALA A 117 -5.50 -8.84 -11.33
N ARG A 118 -5.14 -9.98 -10.72
CA ARG A 118 -4.24 -10.01 -9.55
C ARG A 118 -2.79 -9.77 -9.98
N PRO A 119 -2.02 -9.01 -9.18
CA PRO A 119 -0.58 -8.90 -9.36
C PRO A 119 0.11 -10.26 -9.32
N ARG A 120 1.22 -10.40 -10.05
CA ARG A 120 1.95 -11.68 -10.20
C ARG A 120 3.41 -11.62 -9.74
N ASP A 121 3.88 -10.44 -9.37
CA ASP A 121 5.26 -10.17 -8.95
C ASP A 121 5.52 -10.52 -7.48
N ALA A 122 4.48 -10.88 -6.71
CA ALA A 122 4.58 -11.31 -5.33
C ALA A 122 3.36 -12.16 -4.93
N PRO A 123 3.43 -12.94 -3.83
CA PRO A 123 2.31 -13.70 -3.29
C PRO A 123 1.09 -12.81 -3.04
N VAL A 124 -0.10 -13.29 -3.43
CA VAL A 124 -1.36 -12.56 -3.27
C VAL A 124 -2.19 -13.19 -2.17
N TYR A 125 -2.68 -12.38 -1.25
CA TYR A 125 -3.64 -12.71 -0.21
C TYR A 125 -4.91 -11.89 -0.43
N THR A 126 -6.08 -12.52 -0.33
CA THR A 126 -7.33 -11.77 -0.25
C THR A 126 -7.52 -11.21 1.16
N HIS A 127 -8.43 -10.26 1.30
CA HIS A 127 -8.76 -9.68 2.60
C HIS A 127 -9.17 -10.76 3.62
N ALA A 128 -10.06 -11.69 3.24
CA ALA A 128 -10.47 -12.81 4.08
C ALA A 128 -9.29 -13.68 4.53
N GLU A 129 -8.33 -13.96 3.64
CA GLU A 129 -7.15 -14.75 4.00
C GLU A 129 -6.25 -14.02 5.00
N VAL A 130 -6.07 -12.71 4.86
CA VAL A 130 -5.33 -11.89 5.84
C VAL A 130 -6.04 -11.92 7.19
N MET A 131 -7.37 -11.85 7.22
CA MET A 131 -8.12 -11.88 8.47
C MET A 131 -7.98 -13.20 9.22
N ILE A 132 -7.97 -14.33 8.50
CA ILE A 132 -7.68 -15.65 9.09
C ILE A 132 -6.26 -15.65 9.68
N LEU A 133 -5.28 -15.11 8.95
CA LEU A 133 -3.89 -15.08 9.38
C LEU A 133 -3.62 -14.20 10.60
N VAL A 134 -4.25 -13.03 10.68
CA VAL A 134 -4.14 -12.12 11.83
C VAL A 134 -4.62 -12.81 13.11
N GLN A 135 -5.62 -13.67 13.02
CA GLN A 135 -6.13 -14.45 14.16
C GLN A 135 -5.25 -15.65 14.51
N ALA A 136 -4.43 -16.14 13.57
CA ALA A 136 -3.77 -17.43 13.68
C ALA A 136 -2.38 -17.40 14.36
N GLY A 137 -1.86 -16.23 14.73
CA GLY A 137 -0.52 -16.10 15.31
C GLY A 137 0.63 -16.34 14.30
N PRO A 138 1.88 -15.99 14.66
CA PRO A 138 3.01 -15.96 13.71
C PRO A 138 3.36 -17.32 13.12
N ASP A 139 3.37 -18.40 13.91
CA ASP A 139 3.76 -19.74 13.45
C ASP A 139 2.82 -20.29 12.37
N THR A 140 1.53 -19.95 12.45
CA THR A 140 0.54 -20.38 11.45
C THR A 140 0.74 -19.63 10.13
N LEU A 141 1.29 -18.42 10.16
CA LEU A 141 1.49 -17.58 8.98
C LEU A 141 2.58 -18.13 8.08
N GLU A 142 3.68 -18.63 8.66
CA GLU A 142 4.75 -19.32 7.92
C GLU A 142 4.23 -20.58 7.23
N TRP A 143 3.42 -21.38 7.94
CA TRP A 143 2.84 -22.61 7.39
C TRP A 143 1.85 -22.33 6.25
N VAL A 144 0.90 -21.39 6.43
CA VAL A 144 -0.05 -21.00 5.37
C VAL A 144 0.69 -20.47 4.15
N HIS A 145 1.80 -19.76 4.36
CA HIS A 145 2.65 -19.31 3.27
C HIS A 145 3.33 -20.47 2.52
N ALA A 146 3.95 -21.40 3.24
CA ALA A 146 4.55 -22.59 2.64
C ALA A 146 3.52 -23.40 1.82
N VAL A 147 2.32 -23.59 2.36
CA VAL A 147 1.19 -24.25 1.68
C VAL A 147 0.78 -23.47 0.43
N LYS A 148 0.62 -22.14 0.50
CA LYS A 148 0.27 -21.33 -0.68
C LYS A 148 1.32 -21.43 -1.79
N THR A 149 2.60 -21.41 -1.44
CA THR A 149 3.68 -21.57 -2.42
C THR A 149 3.64 -22.97 -3.04
N MET A 150 3.39 -24.01 -2.25
CA MET A 150 3.27 -25.39 -2.74
C MET A 150 2.06 -25.61 -3.65
N PHE A 151 0.92 -24.97 -3.36
CA PHE A 151 -0.34 -25.16 -4.10
C PHE A 151 -0.68 -24.02 -5.06
N ASN A 152 0.32 -23.24 -5.48
CA ASN A 152 0.18 -22.15 -6.45
C ASN A 152 -0.96 -21.17 -6.09
N GLY A 153 -1.06 -20.84 -4.79
CA GLY A 153 -2.03 -19.90 -4.23
C GLY A 153 -3.36 -20.50 -3.76
N LYS A 154 -3.55 -21.83 -3.77
CA LYS A 154 -4.75 -22.46 -3.20
C LYS A 154 -4.55 -22.83 -1.74
N VAL A 155 -5.32 -22.20 -0.84
CA VAL A 155 -5.57 -22.74 0.50
C VAL A 155 -6.87 -23.54 0.43
N VAL A 156 -6.76 -24.85 0.21
CA VAL A 156 -7.89 -25.77 0.38
C VAL A 156 -7.89 -26.18 1.85
N GLN A 157 -8.80 -25.57 2.64
CA GLN A 157 -9.13 -25.90 4.03
C GLN A 157 -8.03 -26.63 4.85
N GLY A 158 -7.31 -25.88 5.67
CA GLY A 158 -6.42 -26.49 6.67
C GLY A 158 -7.24 -27.07 7.82
N HIS A 159 -7.32 -28.39 7.93
CA HIS A 159 -7.81 -29.03 9.15
C HIS A 159 -6.75 -28.90 10.25
N ARG A 160 -7.13 -28.30 11.38
CA ARG A 160 -6.32 -28.31 12.59
C ARG A 160 -6.21 -29.76 13.07
N LYS A 161 -5.00 -30.28 13.21
CA LYS A 161 -4.77 -31.59 13.82
C LYS A 161 -5.16 -31.49 15.30
N GLY A 162 -6.38 -31.92 15.66
CA GLY A 162 -6.88 -31.93 17.04
C GLY A 162 -8.37 -31.66 17.27
N GLU A 163 -9.17 -31.33 16.26
CA GLU A 163 -10.63 -31.19 16.43
C GLU A 163 -11.34 -32.55 16.27
N PRO A 164 -12.23 -32.95 17.21
CA PRO A 164 -13.01 -34.17 17.07
C PRO A 164 -14.04 -34.04 15.95
N HIS A 165 -14.17 -35.09 15.15
CA HIS A 165 -15.21 -35.21 14.14
C HIS A 165 -16.58 -35.31 14.82
N GLY A 166 -17.43 -34.30 14.59
CA GLY A 166 -18.88 -34.39 14.80
C GLY A 166 -19.58 -34.89 13.56
#